data_AF-A0AAN6YMC4-F1
#
_entry.id   AF-A0AAN6YMC4-F1
#
_cell.length_a   1.000
_cell.length_b   1.000
_cell.length_c   1.000
_cell.angle_alpha   90.00
_cell.angle_beta   90.00
_cell.angle_gamma   90.00
#
_symmetry.space_group_name_H-M   'P 1'
#
loop_
_entity.id
_entity.type
_entity.pdbx_description
1 polymer ?
#
loop_
_entity_poly.entity_id
_entity_poly.type
_entity_poly.pdbx_seq_one_letter_code
_entity_poly.pdbx_strand_id
1 'polypeptide(L)'
;MGLNMIPLKRKSSESNDEDGPDDFKRTKHTDIWDDKHFSTVDDALAEIELLKSHLDIAIRFINKKNLTSSVPDPLKPVCLSRLGSKTLYRSLRDNIDDVAERLTDKTTYLDCKLTGDDLSVAMAEFLPAIRDIAECPDSEALETAYRVLWYAKEQSYDEDGTGNGERPSDELFDEFLKELIERRREKGEVWDWERDLKELEEEREGRRGVGIERWFERSLEALRGLVEGN
;
A
#
# COMPACT_ATOMS: atom_id res chain seq x y z
N MET A 1 -68.93 25.53 11.44
CA MET A 1 -69.43 26.64 10.61
C MET A 1 -68.61 26.62 9.32
N GLY A 2 -69.21 26.16 8.22
CA GLY A 2 -68.61 26.24 6.90
C GLY A 2 -69.00 27.55 6.21
N LEU A 3 -68.23 27.93 5.19
CA LEU A 3 -68.57 28.72 4.00
C LEU A 3 -67.34 28.61 3.09
N ASN A 4 -67.39 27.78 2.05
CA ASN A 4 -67.81 28.11 0.67
C ASN A 4 -66.77 28.90 -0.15
N MET A 5 -65.86 28.17 -0.82
CA MET A 5 -65.90 27.81 -2.25
C MET A 5 -66.40 28.85 -3.30
N ILE A 6 -65.57 28.94 -4.37
CA ILE A 6 -65.76 29.20 -5.83
C ILE A 6 -66.02 30.62 -6.40
N PRO A 7 -65.85 30.85 -7.72
CA PRO A 7 -64.77 30.52 -8.70
C PRO A 7 -64.31 31.79 -9.45
N LEU A 8 -63.37 31.71 -10.43
CA LEU A 8 -63.62 32.29 -11.77
C LEU A 8 -62.68 31.72 -12.86
N LYS A 9 -63.34 30.99 -13.77
CA LYS A 9 -63.10 30.82 -15.22
C LYS A 9 -61.81 30.15 -15.71
N ARG A 10 -61.99 28.89 -16.08
CA ARG A 10 -61.44 28.29 -17.31
C ARG A 10 -61.90 29.08 -18.54
N LYS A 11 -60.96 29.35 -19.45
CA LYS A 11 -61.21 29.33 -20.90
C LYS A 11 -60.30 28.26 -21.50
N SER A 12 -60.94 27.26 -22.09
CA SER A 12 -60.40 26.32 -23.05
C SER A 12 -60.35 26.99 -24.43
N SER A 13 -59.26 26.79 -25.19
CA SER A 13 -59.29 26.10 -26.49
C SER A 13 -58.01 26.32 -27.31
N GLU A 14 -57.51 25.19 -27.83
CA GLU A 14 -56.84 25.01 -29.13
C GLU A 14 -55.33 25.29 -29.29
N SER A 15 -54.61 24.16 -29.24
CA SER A 15 -53.66 23.64 -30.26
C SER A 15 -52.63 24.58 -30.87
N ASN A 16 -51.35 24.28 -30.59
CA ASN A 16 -50.43 23.88 -31.66
C ASN A 16 -49.32 23.00 -31.09
N ASP A 17 -49.10 21.89 -31.79
CA ASP A 17 -47.95 21.00 -31.68
C ASP A 17 -46.65 21.79 -31.86
N GLU A 18 -45.61 21.46 -31.08
CA GLU A 18 -44.22 21.40 -31.55
C GLU A 18 -43.32 20.80 -30.43
N ASP A 19 -42.92 19.57 -30.68
CA ASP A 19 -41.55 19.04 -30.60
C ASP A 19 -40.70 19.22 -29.33
N GLY A 20 -40.33 18.07 -28.76
CA GLY A 20 -39.01 17.87 -28.19
C GLY A 20 -38.97 17.06 -26.90
N PRO A 21 -38.87 15.72 -26.97
CA PRO A 21 -38.41 14.94 -25.82
C PRO A 21 -36.94 15.26 -25.56
N ASP A 22 -36.62 15.52 -24.28
CA ASP A 22 -35.27 15.70 -23.76
C ASP A 22 -34.48 14.40 -23.97
N ASP A 23 -33.83 14.34 -25.12
CA ASP A 23 -32.95 13.27 -25.53
C ASP A 23 -31.76 13.27 -24.57
N PHE A 24 -31.66 12.21 -23.75
CA PHE A 24 -30.43 11.82 -23.06
C PHE A 24 -29.36 11.62 -24.14
N LYS A 25 -28.65 12.70 -24.47
CA LYS A 25 -27.46 12.64 -25.31
C LYS A 25 -26.43 11.80 -24.57
N ARG A 26 -26.41 10.51 -24.91
CA ARG A 26 -25.24 9.64 -24.79
C ARG A 26 -24.06 10.46 -25.26
N THR A 27 -23.19 10.84 -24.32
CA THR A 27 -21.86 11.34 -24.64
C THR A 27 -21.23 10.26 -25.50
N LYS A 28 -21.09 10.55 -26.79
CA LYS A 28 -20.34 9.74 -27.74
C LYS A 28 -18.98 9.48 -27.08
N HIS A 29 -18.71 8.21 -26.78
CA HIS A 29 -17.35 7.71 -26.69
C HIS A 29 -16.73 8.03 -28.06
N THR A 30 -16.02 9.16 -28.13
CA THR A 30 -15.03 9.33 -29.18
C THR A 30 -13.94 8.32 -28.83
N ASP A 31 -13.83 7.27 -29.64
CA ASP A 31 -12.63 6.44 -29.66
C ASP A 31 -11.44 7.38 -29.88
N ILE A 32 -10.69 7.65 -28.81
CA ILE A 32 -9.43 8.41 -28.83
C ILE A 32 -8.33 7.45 -29.31
N TRP A 33 -8.57 6.84 -30.46
CA TRP A 33 -7.58 6.11 -31.23
C TRP A 33 -7.71 6.64 -32.64
N ASP A 34 -7.41 7.95 -32.80
CA ASP A 34 -7.02 8.47 -34.10
C ASP A 34 -5.85 7.59 -34.56
N ASP A 35 -6.06 6.85 -35.65
CA ASP A 35 -5.04 6.05 -36.31
C ASP A 35 -3.87 6.97 -36.68
N LYS A 36 -2.91 7.12 -35.77
CA LYS A 36 -1.60 7.70 -36.07
C LYS A 36 -0.94 6.75 -37.07
N HIS A 37 -1.15 7.01 -38.35
CA HIS A 37 -0.35 6.42 -39.41
C HIS A 37 1.07 7.00 -39.30
N PHE A 38 1.98 6.22 -38.73
CA PHE A 38 3.40 6.52 -38.76
C PHE A 38 3.86 6.58 -40.23
N SER A 39 4.27 7.77 -40.67
CA SER A 39 4.75 7.98 -42.04
C SER A 39 6.10 7.31 -42.29
N THR A 40 6.89 7.09 -41.24
CA THR A 40 8.20 6.46 -41.29
C THR A 40 8.46 5.59 -40.06
N VAL A 41 9.46 4.71 -40.16
CA VAL A 41 9.96 3.93 -39.01
C VAL A 41 10.52 4.87 -37.93
N ASP A 42 11.13 5.98 -38.32
CA ASP A 42 11.69 6.97 -37.39
C ASP A 42 10.60 7.66 -36.55
N ASP A 43 9.44 7.95 -37.16
CA ASP A 43 8.29 8.52 -36.45
C ASP A 43 7.74 7.53 -35.41
N ALA A 44 7.69 6.24 -35.75
CA ALA A 44 7.26 5.19 -34.83
C ALA A 44 8.25 5.01 -33.66
N LEU A 45 9.56 5.06 -33.94
CA LEU A 45 10.59 4.99 -32.90
C LEU A 45 10.53 6.20 -31.95
N ALA A 46 10.31 7.40 -32.49
CA ALA A 46 10.15 8.61 -31.67
C ALA A 46 8.93 8.53 -30.75
N GLU A 47 7.79 8.03 -31.24
CA GLU A 47 6.59 7.84 -30.41
C GLU A 47 6.81 6.76 -29.33
N ILE A 48 7.49 5.66 -29.67
CA ILE A 48 7.84 4.62 -28.70
C ILE A 48 8.69 5.19 -27.56
N GLU A 49 9.69 6.00 -27.87
CA GLU A 49 10.54 6.65 -26.85
C GLU A 49 9.74 7.65 -26.00
N LEU A 50 8.82 8.40 -26.61
CA LEU A 50 7.91 9.28 -25.88
C LEU A 50 7.01 8.51 -24.91
N LEU A 51 6.40 7.42 -25.36
CA LEU A 51 5.55 6.56 -24.53
C LEU A 51 6.33 5.92 -23.38
N LYS A 52 7.57 5.47 -23.62
CA LYS A 52 8.46 4.97 -22.56
C LYS A 52 8.73 6.06 -21.51
N SER A 53 9.00 7.29 -21.96
CA SER A 53 9.24 8.42 -21.06
C SER A 53 8.02 8.74 -20.19
N HIS A 54 6.82 8.78 -20.78
CA HIS A 54 5.58 8.98 -20.04
C HIS A 54 5.32 7.85 -19.03
N LEU A 55 5.58 6.61 -19.42
CA LEU A 55 5.49 5.47 -18.52
C LEU A 55 6.46 5.59 -17.33
N ASP A 56 7.71 6.03 -17.55
CA ASP A 56 8.67 6.26 -16.48
C ASP A 56 8.27 7.38 -15.53
N ILE A 57 7.62 8.42 -16.03
CA ILE A 57 7.08 9.49 -15.19
C ILE A 57 5.92 8.96 -14.34
N ALA A 58 5.00 8.20 -14.94
CA ALA A 58 3.86 7.61 -14.24
C ALA A 58 4.32 6.64 -13.14
N ILE A 59 5.29 5.77 -13.44
CA ILE A 59 5.85 4.81 -12.48
C ILE A 59 6.51 5.54 -11.31
N ARG A 60 7.30 6.60 -11.57
CA ARG A 60 7.90 7.42 -10.49
C ARG A 60 6.85 8.11 -9.64
N PHE A 61 5.76 8.59 -10.24
CA PHE A 61 4.65 9.20 -9.51
C PHE A 61 3.95 8.17 -8.61
N ILE A 62 3.63 6.99 -9.14
CA ILE A 62 3.04 5.87 -8.39
C ILE A 62 3.89 5.55 -7.16
N ASN A 63 5.20 5.39 -7.35
CA ASN A 63 6.13 5.14 -6.25
C ASN A 63 6.11 6.27 -5.21
N LYS A 64 6.27 7.52 -5.65
CA LYS A 64 6.28 8.69 -4.78
C LYS A 64 4.99 8.82 -3.94
N LYS A 65 3.87 8.31 -4.46
CA LYS A 65 2.57 8.32 -3.77
C LYS A 65 2.24 7.02 -3.04
N ASN A 66 3.18 6.06 -3.02
CA ASN A 66 3.00 4.73 -2.44
C ASN A 66 1.77 3.99 -2.99
N LEU A 67 1.48 4.18 -4.28
CA LEU A 67 0.32 3.60 -4.95
C LEU A 67 0.62 2.27 -5.64
N THR A 68 1.80 1.67 -5.40
CA THR A 68 2.24 0.43 -6.06
C THR A 68 1.25 -0.72 -5.86
N SER A 69 0.67 -0.81 -4.66
CA SER A 69 -0.36 -1.81 -4.32
C SER A 69 -1.70 -1.58 -5.02
N SER A 70 -1.95 -0.37 -5.52
CA SER A 70 -3.15 0.03 -6.26
C SER A 70 -2.97 -0.04 -7.78
N VAL A 71 -1.78 -0.45 -8.26
CA VAL A 71 -1.52 -0.62 -9.69
C VAL A 71 -2.26 -1.85 -10.20
N PRO A 72 -2.94 -1.77 -11.35
CA PRO A 72 -3.57 -2.95 -11.97
C PRO A 72 -2.57 -4.07 -12.23
N ASP A 73 -2.97 -5.33 -12.01
CA ASP A 73 -2.12 -6.52 -12.15
C ASP A 73 -1.26 -6.57 -13.42
N PRO A 74 -1.76 -6.19 -14.62
CA PRO A 74 -0.93 -6.22 -15.83
C PRO A 74 0.24 -5.23 -15.82
N LEU A 75 0.14 -4.14 -15.06
CA LEU A 75 1.17 -3.09 -14.99
C LEU A 75 2.12 -3.29 -13.80
N LYS A 76 1.71 -4.07 -12.81
CA LYS A 76 2.47 -4.30 -11.58
C LYS A 76 3.90 -4.84 -11.85
N PRO A 77 4.12 -5.86 -12.70
CA PRO A 77 5.46 -6.33 -13.02
C PRO A 77 6.35 -5.25 -13.67
N VAL A 78 5.76 -4.37 -14.48
CA VAL A 78 6.48 -3.28 -15.14
C VAL A 78 6.90 -2.22 -14.12
N CYS A 79 6.03 -1.89 -13.17
CA CYS A 79 6.35 -0.97 -12.08
C CYS A 79 7.49 -1.52 -11.20
N LEU A 80 7.38 -2.78 -10.75
CA LEU A 80 8.37 -3.41 -9.88
C LEU A 80 9.75 -3.55 -10.56
N SER A 81 9.76 -4.00 -11.82
CA SER A 81 11.01 -4.17 -12.58
C SER A 81 11.74 -2.86 -12.89
N ARG A 82 11.01 -1.76 -13.13
CA ARG A 82 11.63 -0.46 -13.45
C ARG A 82 12.12 0.31 -12.23
N LEU A 83 11.48 0.16 -11.07
CA LEU A 83 11.89 0.84 -9.84
C LEU A 83 13.01 0.10 -9.11
N GLY A 84 12.88 -1.23 -9.03
CA GLY A 84 13.72 -2.09 -8.20
C GLY A 84 13.43 -1.96 -6.70
N SER A 85 13.76 -3.01 -5.94
CA SER A 85 13.50 -3.13 -4.51
C SER A 85 14.06 -1.96 -3.69
N LYS A 86 15.30 -1.52 -3.97
CA LYS A 86 15.97 -0.43 -3.25
C LYS A 86 15.27 0.92 -3.37
N THR A 87 14.70 1.22 -4.53
CA THR A 87 14.00 2.49 -4.76
C THR A 87 12.66 2.49 -4.03
N LEU A 88 11.93 1.37 -4.11
CA LEU A 88 10.70 1.16 -3.36
C LEU A 88 10.96 1.23 -1.85
N TYR A 89 12.03 0.60 -1.36
CA TYR A 89 12.46 0.64 0.03
C TYR A 89 12.63 2.07 0.55
N ARG A 90 13.42 2.90 -0.14
CA ARG A 90 13.65 4.28 0.30
C ARG A 90 12.35 5.06 0.36
N SER A 91 11.55 4.98 -0.71
CA SER A 91 10.27 5.69 -0.76
C SER A 91 9.31 5.21 0.32
N LEU A 92 9.27 3.90 0.59
CA LEU A 92 8.40 3.32 1.61
C LEU A 92 8.86 3.71 3.02
N ARG A 93 10.17 3.70 3.26
CA ARG A 93 10.77 4.15 4.51
C ARG A 93 10.44 5.62 4.81
N ASP A 94 10.62 6.52 3.84
CA ASP A 94 10.30 7.93 4.00
C ASP A 94 8.81 8.13 4.36
N ASN A 95 7.90 7.35 3.75
CA ASN A 95 6.48 7.42 4.07
C ASN A 95 6.14 6.83 5.45
N ILE A 96 6.82 5.75 5.86
CA ILE A 96 6.69 5.18 7.21
C ILE A 96 7.11 6.24 8.24
N ASP A 97 8.23 6.92 8.02
CA ASP A 97 8.74 7.98 8.90
C ASP A 97 7.76 9.15 9.00
N ASP A 98 7.28 9.66 7.86
CA ASP A 98 6.29 10.73 7.82
C ASP A 98 5.00 10.38 8.59
N VAL A 99 4.55 9.11 8.50
CA VAL A 99 3.34 8.64 9.20
C VAL A 99 3.62 8.47 10.69
N ALA A 100 4.74 7.86 11.06
CA ALA A 100 5.14 7.64 12.43
C ALA A 100 5.32 8.97 13.17
N GLU A 101 6.11 9.91 12.65
CA GLU A 101 6.32 11.24 13.24
C GLU A 101 4.99 11.96 13.47
N ARG A 102 4.12 11.98 12.45
CA ARG A 102 2.81 12.63 12.54
C ARG A 102 1.87 12.01 13.58
N LEU A 103 1.97 10.70 13.82
CA LEU A 103 1.15 10.01 14.81
C LEU A 103 1.74 10.17 16.21
N THR A 104 3.07 10.03 16.34
CA THR A 104 3.80 10.23 17.60
C THR A 104 3.62 11.66 18.13
N ASP A 105 3.71 12.67 17.28
CA ASP A 105 3.44 14.07 17.66
C ASP A 105 2.03 14.24 18.26
N LYS A 106 1.06 13.49 17.76
CA LYS A 106 -0.33 13.54 18.22
C LYS A 106 -0.58 12.70 19.47
N THR A 107 0.17 11.62 19.69
CA THR A 107 0.11 10.86 20.94
C THR A 107 0.79 11.62 22.08
N THR A 108 1.86 12.36 21.80
CA THR A 108 2.67 13.03 22.84
C THR A 108 2.15 14.42 23.23
N TYR A 109 1.60 15.20 22.28
CA TYR A 109 1.37 16.64 22.51
C TYR A 109 -0.09 17.12 22.44
N LEU A 110 -1.02 16.28 22.02
CA LEU A 110 -2.42 16.67 21.86
C LEU A 110 -3.30 15.74 22.70
N ASP A 111 -4.37 16.29 23.27
CA ASP A 111 -5.44 15.60 24.03
C ASP A 111 -6.27 14.64 23.11
N CYS A 112 -5.62 14.09 22.10
CA CYS A 112 -6.14 13.14 21.13
C CYS A 112 -6.08 11.76 21.75
N LYS A 113 -7.19 11.02 21.68
CA LYS A 113 -7.31 9.62 22.12
C LYS A 113 -6.53 8.64 21.21
N LEU A 114 -5.36 9.02 20.71
CA LEU A 114 -4.49 8.11 19.97
C LEU A 114 -3.64 7.32 20.95
N THR A 115 -3.42 6.06 20.62
CA THR A 115 -2.73 5.07 21.44
C THR A 115 -1.64 4.38 20.61
N GLY A 116 -0.76 3.60 21.26
CA GLY A 116 0.20 2.74 20.55
C GLY A 116 -0.47 1.76 19.56
N ASP A 117 -1.73 1.40 19.78
CA ASP A 117 -2.48 0.53 18.85
C ASP A 117 -2.81 1.27 17.54
N ASP A 118 -3.01 2.59 17.57
CA ASP A 118 -3.24 3.40 16.36
C ASP A 118 -1.97 3.48 15.50
N LEU A 119 -0.79 3.59 16.13
CA LEU A 119 0.51 3.46 15.45
C LEU A 119 0.65 2.06 14.84
N SER A 120 0.31 1.02 15.59
CA SER A 120 0.33 -0.37 15.11
C SER A 120 -0.55 -0.57 13.88
N VAL A 121 -1.80 -0.09 13.90
CA VAL A 121 -2.71 -0.17 12.76
C VAL A 121 -2.13 0.58 11.56
N ALA A 122 -1.63 1.80 11.76
CA ALA A 122 -1.06 2.60 10.67
C ALA A 122 0.15 1.92 10.02
N MET A 123 1.00 1.24 10.80
CA MET A 123 2.14 0.51 10.24
C MET A 123 1.69 -0.73 9.45
N ALA A 124 0.62 -1.41 9.88
CA ALA A 124 0.08 -2.56 9.16
C ALA A 124 -0.42 -2.19 7.75
N GLU A 125 -0.87 -0.94 7.52
CA GLU A 125 -1.31 -0.46 6.20
C GLU A 125 -0.20 -0.49 5.14
N PHE A 126 1.07 -0.49 5.55
CA PHE A 126 2.21 -0.56 4.63
C PHE A 126 2.52 -1.99 4.16
N LEU A 127 1.96 -3.03 4.79
CA LEU A 127 2.27 -4.43 4.48
C LEU A 127 2.10 -4.79 2.99
N PRO A 128 1.05 -4.33 2.27
CA PRO A 128 0.95 -4.58 0.82
C PRO A 128 2.12 -4.02 0.02
N ALA A 129 2.62 -2.83 0.37
CA ALA A 129 3.78 -2.24 -0.31
C ALA A 129 5.08 -2.97 0.04
N ILE A 130 5.20 -3.52 1.25
CA ILE A 130 6.31 -4.39 1.63
C ILE A 130 6.28 -5.70 0.82
N ARG A 131 5.10 -6.31 0.66
CA ARG A 131 4.92 -7.48 -0.20
C ARG A 131 5.34 -7.19 -1.64
N ASP A 132 4.99 -6.02 -2.17
CA ASP A 132 5.39 -5.60 -3.51
C ASP A 132 6.93 -5.52 -3.66
N ILE A 133 7.66 -5.13 -2.61
CA ILE A 133 9.13 -5.17 -2.59
C ILE A 133 9.65 -6.60 -2.71
N ALA A 134 9.04 -7.56 -2.01
CA ALA A 134 9.44 -8.98 -2.05
C ALA A 134 9.25 -9.61 -3.44
N GLU A 135 8.30 -9.09 -4.23
CA GLU A 135 8.02 -9.53 -5.60
C GLU A 135 8.89 -8.85 -6.66
N CYS A 136 9.81 -7.96 -6.26
CA CYS A 136 10.75 -7.37 -7.20
C CYS A 136 11.67 -8.45 -7.81
N PRO A 137 12.01 -8.33 -9.11
CA PRO A 137 12.81 -9.34 -9.79
C PRO A 137 14.30 -9.32 -9.42
N ASP A 138 14.75 -8.33 -8.65
CA ASP A 138 16.15 -8.22 -8.25
C ASP A 138 16.52 -9.18 -7.11
N SER A 139 17.79 -9.55 -7.04
CA SER A 139 18.30 -10.57 -6.10
C SER A 139 18.22 -10.16 -4.63
N GLU A 140 18.08 -8.86 -4.34
CA GLU A 140 18.03 -8.32 -2.98
C GLU A 140 16.59 -8.06 -2.51
N ALA A 141 15.58 -8.41 -3.31
CA ALA A 141 14.17 -8.12 -3.05
C ALA A 141 13.68 -8.66 -1.70
N LEU A 142 13.99 -9.93 -1.39
CA LEU A 142 13.57 -10.56 -0.13
C LEU A 142 14.28 -9.95 1.09
N GLU A 143 15.59 -9.68 0.97
CA GLU A 143 16.34 -8.98 2.02
C GLU A 143 15.78 -7.58 2.28
N THR A 144 15.44 -6.88 1.20
CA THR A 144 14.93 -5.52 1.28
C THR A 144 13.54 -5.50 1.91
N ALA A 145 12.66 -6.43 1.55
CA ALA A 145 11.36 -6.61 2.18
C ALA A 145 11.48 -6.95 3.68
N TYR A 146 12.41 -7.83 4.04
CA TYR A 146 12.72 -8.17 5.44
C TYR A 146 13.09 -6.93 6.26
N ARG A 147 14.04 -6.13 5.75
CA ARG A 147 14.52 -4.93 6.45
C ARG A 147 13.44 -3.88 6.64
N VAL A 148 12.57 -3.67 5.65
CA VAL A 148 11.51 -2.66 5.79
C VAL A 148 10.36 -3.16 6.65
N LEU A 149 10.07 -4.47 6.66
CA LEU A 149 9.13 -5.06 7.61
C LEU A 149 9.60 -4.85 9.04
N TRP A 150 10.88 -5.13 9.29
CA TRP A 150 11.49 -4.88 10.59
C TRP A 150 11.40 -3.41 10.99
N TYR A 151 11.69 -2.51 10.05
CA TYR A 151 11.59 -1.08 10.27
C TYR A 151 10.16 -0.61 10.58
N ALA A 152 9.18 -1.04 9.79
CA ALA A 152 7.76 -0.72 10.03
C ALA A 152 7.31 -1.23 11.41
N LYS A 153 7.79 -2.41 11.81
CA LYS A 153 7.60 -2.93 13.16
C LYS A 153 8.23 -2.00 14.20
N GLU A 154 9.46 -1.52 14.05
CA GLU A 154 10.07 -0.60 15.01
C GLU A 154 9.29 0.72 15.14
N GLN A 155 8.74 1.23 14.04
CA GLN A 155 7.92 2.45 14.01
C GLN A 155 6.49 2.26 14.52
N SER A 156 6.11 1.03 14.86
CA SER A 156 4.77 0.71 15.34
C SER A 156 4.58 0.86 16.85
N TYR A 157 5.66 1.14 17.59
CA TYR A 157 5.62 1.42 19.04
C TYR A 157 5.49 2.91 19.32
N ASP A 158 4.91 3.25 20.47
CA ASP A 158 5.00 4.60 21.02
C ASP A 158 6.37 4.87 21.68
N GLU A 159 6.57 6.09 22.20
CA GLU A 159 7.84 6.51 22.84
C GLU A 159 8.25 5.63 24.04
N ASP A 160 7.27 5.07 24.76
CA ASP A 160 7.52 4.19 25.89
C ASP A 160 7.83 2.75 25.45
N GLY A 161 7.78 2.46 24.15
CA GLY A 161 7.95 1.12 23.62
C GLY A 161 6.81 0.18 24.01
N THR A 162 5.68 0.75 24.43
CA THR A 162 4.54 0.03 24.97
C THR A 162 3.49 -0.26 23.90
N GLY A 163 2.70 -1.30 24.14
CA GLY A 163 1.52 -1.65 23.38
C GLY A 163 0.56 -2.36 24.33
N ASN A 164 -0.75 -2.14 24.17
CA ASN A 164 -1.72 -2.72 25.08
C ASN A 164 -2.12 -4.12 24.58
N GLY A 165 -1.58 -5.17 25.19
CA GLY A 165 -2.00 -6.55 24.90
C GLY A 165 -1.62 -7.02 23.49
N GLU A 166 -2.60 -7.45 22.70
CA GLU A 166 -2.40 -7.94 21.32
C GLU A 166 -2.41 -6.76 20.33
N ARG A 167 -1.25 -6.49 19.72
CA ARG A 167 -1.11 -5.37 18.79
C ARG A 167 -1.57 -5.74 17.37
N PRO A 168 -2.37 -4.89 16.69
CA PRO A 168 -2.94 -5.20 15.37
C PRO A 168 -1.93 -5.58 14.26
N SER A 169 -0.72 -5.03 14.27
CA SER A 169 0.31 -5.33 13.27
C SER A 169 1.02 -6.66 13.51
N ASP A 170 1.09 -7.14 14.74
CA ASP A 170 2.07 -8.16 15.13
C ASP A 170 1.82 -9.50 14.45
N GLU A 171 0.56 -9.96 14.40
CA GLU A 171 0.24 -11.22 13.71
C GLU A 171 0.49 -11.11 12.20
N LEU A 172 0.13 -9.97 11.59
CA LEU A 172 0.31 -9.74 10.16
C LEU A 172 1.79 -9.67 9.78
N PHE A 173 2.60 -9.03 10.62
CA PHE A 173 4.04 -8.92 10.42
C PHE A 173 4.74 -10.24 10.73
N ASP A 174 4.34 -10.98 11.75
CA ASP A 174 4.90 -12.30 12.07
C ASP A 174 4.64 -13.31 10.94
N GLU A 175 3.40 -13.35 10.42
CA GLU A 175 3.06 -14.21 9.29
C GLU A 175 3.92 -13.91 8.06
N PHE A 176 4.09 -12.62 7.74
CA PHE A 176 4.86 -12.25 6.57
C PHE A 176 6.38 -12.38 6.78
N LEU A 177 6.89 -12.13 8.00
CA LEU A 177 8.30 -12.34 8.33
C LEU A 177 8.67 -13.82 8.20
N LYS A 178 7.82 -14.73 8.71
CA LYS A 178 7.95 -16.16 8.50
C LYS A 178 7.98 -16.52 7.01
N GLU A 179 7.04 -15.99 6.21
CA GLU A 179 7.01 -16.22 4.76
C GLU A 179 8.33 -15.80 4.10
N LEU A 180 8.88 -14.63 4.46
CA LEU A 180 10.16 -14.16 3.96
C LEU A 180 11.31 -15.10 4.35
N ILE A 181 11.36 -15.55 5.60
CA ILE A 181 12.38 -16.50 6.08
C ILE A 181 12.33 -17.80 5.25
N GLU A 182 11.14 -18.38 5.07
CA GLU A 182 10.94 -19.60 4.29
C GLU A 182 11.35 -19.42 2.82
N ARG A 183 10.93 -18.33 2.17
CA ARG A 183 11.27 -18.03 0.77
C ARG A 183 12.78 -17.83 0.58
N ARG A 184 13.46 -17.17 1.52
CA ARG A 184 14.92 -16.96 1.47
C ARG A 184 15.68 -18.27 1.66
N ARG A 185 15.21 -19.15 2.56
CA ARG A 185 15.72 -20.51 2.71
C ARG A 185 15.58 -21.31 1.41
N GLU A 186 14.40 -21.30 0.80
CA GLU A 186 14.13 -22.01 -0.46
C GLU A 186 15.01 -21.53 -1.61
N LYS A 187 15.32 -20.22 -1.65
CA LYS A 187 16.27 -19.64 -2.61
C LYS A 187 17.73 -19.99 -2.30
N GLY A 188 18.04 -20.59 -1.16
CA GLY A 188 19.40 -20.93 -0.74
C GLY A 188 20.26 -19.69 -0.48
N GLU A 189 19.66 -18.59 -0.04
CA GLU A 189 20.41 -17.38 0.31
C GLU A 189 21.31 -17.62 1.52
N VAL A 190 22.56 -17.13 1.45
CA VAL A 190 23.46 -17.14 2.59
C VAL A 190 23.06 -16.00 3.52
N TRP A 191 22.51 -16.35 4.68
CA TRP A 191 22.00 -15.41 5.66
C TRP A 191 22.37 -15.85 7.07
N ASP A 192 22.55 -14.89 7.96
CA ASP A 192 22.90 -15.13 9.36
C ASP A 192 21.64 -15.40 10.18
N TRP A 193 21.09 -16.61 10.04
CA TRP A 193 19.87 -17.04 10.74
C TRP A 193 20.06 -17.07 12.27
N GLU A 194 21.28 -17.32 12.75
CA GLU A 194 21.59 -17.35 14.18
C GLU A 194 21.52 -15.94 14.79
N ARG A 195 22.07 -14.94 14.11
CA ARG A 195 21.94 -13.54 14.55
C ARG A 195 20.48 -13.12 14.61
N ASP A 196 19.72 -13.37 13.54
CA ASP A 196 18.32 -12.97 13.49
C ASP A 196 17.46 -13.71 14.55
N LEU A 197 17.73 -15.00 14.79
CA LEU A 197 17.09 -15.74 15.89
C LEU A 197 17.38 -15.09 17.23
N LYS A 198 18.65 -14.77 17.50
CA LYS A 198 19.08 -14.14 18.74
C LYS A 198 18.44 -12.78 18.94
N GLU A 199 18.44 -11.92 17.91
CA GLU A 199 17.80 -10.60 17.95
C GLU A 199 16.30 -10.73 18.28
N LEU A 200 15.59 -11.67 17.62
CA LEU A 200 14.17 -11.88 17.84
C LEU A 200 13.85 -12.44 19.25
N GLU A 201 14.72 -13.28 19.80
CA GLU A 201 14.60 -13.80 21.17
C GLU A 201 14.88 -12.73 22.24
N GLU A 202 15.90 -11.89 22.04
CA GLU A 202 16.22 -10.75 22.91
C GLU A 202 15.06 -9.75 22.92
N GLU A 203 14.47 -9.47 21.76
CA GLU A 203 13.30 -8.62 21.68
C GLU A 203 12.09 -9.22 22.37
N ARG A 204 11.78 -10.51 22.15
CA ARG A 204 10.67 -11.17 22.85
C ARG A 204 10.76 -11.00 24.36
N GLU A 205 11.96 -11.19 24.92
CA GLU A 205 12.18 -11.03 26.36
C GLU A 205 11.95 -9.58 26.81
N GLY A 206 12.47 -8.61 26.06
CA GLY A 206 12.23 -7.19 26.33
C GLY A 206 10.75 -6.81 26.26
N ARG A 207 10.01 -7.34 25.28
CA ARG A 207 8.58 -7.04 25.06
C ARG A 207 7.66 -7.69 26.08
N ARG A 208 7.99 -8.89 26.56
CA ARG A 208 7.31 -9.50 27.71
C ARG A 208 7.44 -8.64 28.97
N GLY A 209 8.59 -7.99 29.16
CA GLY A 209 8.81 -7.06 30.27
C GLY A 209 7.85 -5.86 30.30
N VAL A 210 7.22 -5.52 29.18
CA VAL A 210 6.26 -4.41 29.04
C VAL A 210 4.83 -4.88 28.75
N GLY A 211 4.52 -6.16 28.95
CA GLY A 211 3.15 -6.69 28.86
C GLY A 211 2.70 -7.19 27.48
N ILE A 212 3.61 -7.31 26.51
CA ILE A 212 3.34 -7.90 25.20
C ILE A 212 3.62 -9.40 25.28
N GLU A 213 2.56 -10.21 25.34
CA GLU A 213 2.68 -11.65 25.64
C GLU A 213 3.01 -12.51 24.41
N ARG A 214 2.47 -12.15 23.24
CA ARG A 214 2.61 -12.88 21.98
C ARG A 214 3.44 -12.07 21.00
N TRP A 215 4.70 -12.47 20.85
CA TRP A 215 5.67 -11.75 20.04
C TRP A 215 6.31 -12.68 19.02
N PHE A 216 5.95 -12.50 17.76
CA PHE A 216 6.60 -13.10 16.59
C PHE A 216 6.90 -14.62 16.74
N GLU A 217 5.95 -15.36 17.31
CA GLU A 217 6.14 -16.77 17.66
C GLU A 217 6.40 -17.63 16.42
N ARG A 218 5.71 -17.35 15.30
CA ARG A 218 5.83 -18.14 14.07
C ARG A 218 7.20 -17.94 13.42
N SER A 219 7.69 -16.70 13.41
CA SER A 219 9.02 -16.36 12.89
C SER A 219 10.13 -16.96 13.76
N LEU A 220 9.96 -16.94 15.09
CA LEU A 220 10.88 -17.59 16.02
C LEU A 220 10.96 -19.10 15.78
N GLU A 221 9.83 -19.78 15.61
CA GLU A 221 9.78 -21.20 15.28
C GLU A 221 10.48 -21.50 13.95
N ALA A 222 10.23 -20.68 12.92
CA ALA A 222 10.88 -20.83 11.61
C ALA A 222 12.40 -20.69 11.70
N LEU A 223 12.90 -19.67 12.42
CA LEU A 223 14.33 -19.45 12.62
C LEU A 223 14.99 -20.56 13.44
N ARG A 224 14.35 -21.04 14.51
CA ARG A 224 14.85 -22.18 15.29
C ARG A 224 14.98 -23.43 14.44
N GLY A 225 13.96 -23.74 13.63
CA GLY A 225 14.00 -24.88 12.72
C GLY A 225 15.10 -24.78 11.66
N LEU A 226 15.55 -23.57 11.31
CA LEU A 226 16.69 -23.34 10.42
C LEU A 226 18.03 -23.54 11.13
N VAL A 227 18.17 -23.03 12.34
CA VAL A 227 19.42 -23.09 13.11
C VAL A 227 19.67 -24.50 13.65
N GLU A 228 18.65 -25.17 14.19
CA GLU A 228 18.75 -26.52 14.75
C GLU A 228 18.82 -27.63 13.67
N GLY A 229 18.37 -27.32 12.45
CA GLY A 229 18.32 -28.26 11.32
C GLY A 229 19.58 -28.26 10.43
N ASN A 230 20.54 -27.38 10.71
CA ASN A 230 21.86 -27.31 10.05
C ASN A 230 22.94 -27.99 10.90
#